data_AF-A0A9X7N485-F1
#
_entry.id   AF-A0A9X7N485-F1
#
_cell.length_a   1.000
_cell.length_b   1.000
_cell.length_c   1.000
_cell.angle_alpha   90.00
_cell.angle_beta   90.00
_cell.angle_gamma   90.00
#
_symmetry.space_group_name_H-M   'P 1'
#
loop_
_entity.id
_entity.type
_entity.pdbx_description
1 polymer ?
#
loop_
_entity_poly.entity_id
_entity_poly.type
_entity_poly.pdbx_seq_one_letter_code
_entity_poly.pdbx_strand_id
1 'polypeptide(L)'
;MSSIMQVQQDMLDRMNRYADLASGPAVRPAAQLSGSAQAPGIGASFEQALRSVDAEQHKSSAAMAAVDSGQSEDLVGAMIQSQKASVSFSALLQVRNKLTGAFDDIIRMPL
;
A
#
# COMPACT_ATOMS: atom_id res chain seq x y z
N MET A 1 37.34 -42.68 29.68
CA MET A 1 35.98 -43.19 29.40
C MET A 1 34.92 -42.07 29.27
N SER A 2 35.32 -40.81 29.05
CA SER A 2 34.40 -39.65 29.08
C SER A 2 34.00 -39.13 27.69
N SER A 3 34.71 -39.55 26.64
CA SER A 3 34.53 -39.05 25.27
C SER A 3 33.32 -39.66 24.55
N ILE A 4 32.87 -40.85 24.96
CA ILE A 4 31.69 -41.52 24.38
C ILE A 4 30.38 -40.85 24.81
N MET A 5 30.31 -40.30 26.03
CA MET A 5 29.16 -39.50 26.48
C MET A 5 29.05 -38.16 25.75
N GLN A 6 30.19 -37.53 25.42
CA GLN A 6 30.18 -36.27 24.66
C GLN A 6 29.69 -36.46 23.22
N VAL A 7 30.07 -37.56 22.56
CA VAL A 7 29.60 -37.86 21.20
C VAL A 7 28.10 -38.19 21.18
N GLN A 8 27.59 -38.84 22.23
CA GLN A 8 26.15 -39.09 22.37
C GLN A 8 25.35 -37.80 22.59
N GLN A 9 25.90 -36.83 23.33
CA GLN A 9 25.29 -35.51 23.52
C GLN A 9 25.30 -34.66 22.24
N ASP A 10 26.36 -34.74 21.43
CA ASP A 10 26.44 -34.05 20.14
C ASP A 10 25.42 -34.60 19.13
N MET A 11 25.19 -35.92 19.13
CA MET A 11 24.15 -36.53 18.29
C MET A 11 22.73 -36.08 18.67
N LEU A 12 22.43 -35.97 19.97
CA LEU A 12 21.13 -35.50 20.44
C LEU A 12 20.86 -34.05 20.05
N ASP A 13 21.89 -33.21 20.14
CA ASP A 13 21.82 -31.81 19.73
C ASP A 13 21.62 -31.68 18.20
N ARG A 14 22.33 -32.50 17.41
CA ARG A 14 22.07 -32.62 15.97
C ARG A 14 20.62 -33.01 15.68
N MET A 15 20.09 -34.00 16.40
CA MET A 15 18.74 -34.49 16.16
C MET A 15 17.67 -33.43 16.47
N ASN A 16 17.87 -32.62 17.52
CA ASN A 16 17.00 -31.48 17.82
C ASN A 16 17.05 -30.39 16.75
N ARG A 17 18.22 -30.11 16.16
CA ARG A 17 18.33 -29.13 15.06
C ARG A 17 17.64 -29.61 13.79
N TYR A 18 17.68 -30.91 13.49
CA TYR A 18 16.94 -31.48 12.37
C TYR A 18 15.42 -31.46 12.61
N ALA A 19 14.96 -31.59 13.86
CA ALA A 19 13.54 -31.47 14.21
C ALA A 19 13.03 -30.02 14.03
N ASP A 20 13.83 -29.02 14.37
CA ASP A 20 13.47 -27.59 14.20
C ASP A 20 13.41 -27.20 12.70
N LEU A 21 14.35 -27.69 11.89
CA LEU A 21 14.36 -27.48 10.44
C LEU A 21 13.25 -28.25 9.69
N ALA A 22 12.87 -29.44 10.18
CA ALA A 22 11.72 -30.19 9.66
C ALA A 22 10.38 -29.57 10.09
N SER A 23 10.38 -28.82 11.19
CA SER A 23 9.30 -27.91 11.60
C SER A 23 9.41 -26.61 10.80
N GLY A 24 9.42 -26.72 9.47
CA GLY A 24 9.34 -25.57 8.56
C GLY A 24 8.18 -24.66 8.96
N PRO A 25 8.24 -23.36 8.63
CA PRO A 25 7.33 -22.35 9.16
C PRO A 25 5.89 -22.86 9.06
N ALA A 26 5.28 -23.09 10.23
CA ALA A 26 3.91 -23.55 10.29
C ALA A 26 3.09 -22.63 9.38
N VAL A 27 2.41 -23.22 8.40
CA VAL A 27 1.41 -22.51 7.60
C VAL A 27 0.31 -22.14 8.58
N ARG A 28 0.48 -20.99 9.23
CA ARG A 28 -0.48 -20.43 10.17
C ARG A 28 -1.75 -20.19 9.37
N PRO A 29 -2.91 -20.61 9.87
CA PRO A 29 -4.19 -20.21 9.30
C PRO A 29 -4.20 -18.70 9.10
N ALA A 30 -4.72 -18.24 7.96
CA ALA A 30 -4.81 -16.82 7.60
C ALA A 30 -5.48 -15.92 8.67
N ALA A 31 -6.09 -16.51 9.70
CA ALA A 31 -6.69 -15.86 10.86
C ALA A 31 -5.72 -15.05 11.73
N GLN A 32 -4.40 -15.21 11.59
CA GLN A 32 -3.42 -14.39 12.34
C GLN A 32 -2.89 -13.17 11.57
N LEU A 33 -3.41 -12.89 10.38
CA LEU A 33 -3.20 -11.61 9.69
C LEU A 33 -4.06 -10.47 10.29
N SER A 34 -4.81 -10.72 11.35
CA SER A 34 -5.57 -9.69 12.08
C SER A 34 -4.70 -8.82 13.00
N GLY A 35 -3.40 -9.10 13.10
CA GLY A 35 -2.44 -8.38 13.96
C GLY A 35 -1.52 -7.39 13.23
N SER A 36 -1.54 -7.33 11.89
CA SER A 36 -0.84 -6.28 11.16
C SER A 36 -1.75 -5.07 11.11
N ALA A 37 -1.30 -3.97 11.74
CA ALA A 37 -1.88 -2.63 11.72
C ALA A 37 -2.89 -2.46 10.57
N GLN A 38 -4.15 -2.29 10.95
CA GLN A 38 -5.28 -2.09 10.05
C GLN A 38 -4.88 -1.07 8.99
N ALA A 39 -4.44 -1.57 7.83
CA ALA A 39 -4.06 -0.70 6.73
C ALA A 39 -5.27 0.19 6.47
N PRO A 40 -5.09 1.52 6.33
CA PRO A 40 -6.21 2.42 6.12
C PRO A 40 -7.05 1.83 4.99
N GLY A 41 -8.31 1.52 5.30
CA GLY A 41 -9.19 0.83 4.38
C GLY A 41 -9.20 1.52 3.03
N ILE A 42 -9.50 0.79 1.96
CA ILE A 42 -9.47 1.34 0.59
C ILE A 42 -10.23 2.67 0.50
N GLY A 43 -11.34 2.83 1.24
CA GLY A 43 -12.06 4.10 1.37
C GLY A 43 -11.24 5.25 1.96
N ALA A 44 -10.50 5.02 3.06
CA ALA A 44 -9.61 6.02 3.65
C ALA A 44 -8.44 6.39 2.72
N SER A 45 -7.90 5.41 1.99
CA SER A 45 -6.87 5.65 0.97
C SER A 45 -7.41 6.46 -0.23
N PHE A 46 -8.64 6.17 -0.66
CA PHE A 46 -9.33 6.93 -1.71
C PHE A 46 -9.65 8.36 -1.26
N GLU A 47 -10.14 8.55 -0.04
CA GLU A 47 -10.40 9.86 0.55
C GLU A 47 -9.12 10.70 0.66
N GLN A 48 -8.02 10.08 1.08
CA GLN A 48 -6.71 10.71 1.09
C GLN A 48 -6.25 11.13 -0.31
N ALA A 49 -6.44 10.26 -1.30
CA ALA A 49 -6.08 10.54 -2.68
C ALA A 49 -6.95 11.67 -3.27
N LEU A 50 -8.24 11.70 -2.95
CA LEU A 50 -9.14 12.78 -3.34
C LEU A 50 -8.70 14.13 -2.77
N ARG A 51 -8.39 14.18 -1.47
CA ARG A 51 -7.84 15.38 -0.82
C ARG A 51 -6.52 15.83 -1.46
N SER A 52 -5.68 14.88 -1.87
CA SER A 52 -4.40 15.22 -2.52
C SER A 52 -4.59 15.85 -3.90
N VAL A 53 -5.57 15.38 -4.68
CA VAL A 53 -5.87 15.96 -6.01
C VAL A 53 -6.54 17.33 -5.88
N ASP A 54 -7.42 17.51 -4.88
CA ASP A 54 -8.01 18.81 -4.56
C ASP A 54 -6.91 19.84 -4.22
N ALA A 55 -5.95 19.46 -3.38
CA ALA A 55 -4.81 20.31 -3.05
C ALA A 55 -3.94 20.64 -4.27
N GLU A 56 -3.71 19.67 -5.18
CA GLU A 56 -2.95 19.88 -6.41
C GLU A 56 -3.69 20.83 -7.38
N GLN A 57 -5.03 20.71 -7.48
CA GLN A 57 -5.86 21.64 -8.25
C GLN A 57 -5.77 23.06 -7.68
N HIS A 58 -5.93 23.22 -6.37
CA HIS A 58 -5.81 24.53 -5.71
C HIS A 58 -4.43 25.17 -5.93
N LYS A 59 -3.36 24.38 -5.82
CA LYS A 59 -2.00 24.85 -6.12
C LYS A 59 -1.84 25.27 -7.57
N SER A 60 -2.36 24.49 -8.51
CA SER A 60 -2.31 24.83 -9.93
C SER A 60 -3.05 26.14 -10.22
N SER A 61 -4.25 26.32 -9.66
CA SER A 61 -5.03 27.56 -9.82
C SER A 61 -4.32 28.77 -9.22
N ALA A 62 -3.72 28.62 -8.03
CA ALA A 62 -2.94 29.68 -7.40
C ALA A 62 -1.67 30.02 -8.21
N ALA A 63 -0.98 29.02 -8.74
CA ALA A 63 0.20 29.22 -9.58
C ALA A 63 -0.16 29.95 -10.89
N MET A 64 -1.26 29.57 -11.55
CA MET A 64 -1.74 30.28 -12.74
C MET A 64 -2.15 31.72 -12.43
N ALA A 65 -2.85 31.96 -11.33
CA ALA A 65 -3.22 33.32 -10.91
C ALA A 65 -2.02 34.19 -10.54
N ALA A 66 -0.98 33.61 -9.92
CA ALA A 66 0.27 34.30 -9.62
C ALA A 66 1.03 34.70 -10.90
N VAL A 67 0.99 33.86 -11.93
CA VAL A 67 1.59 34.18 -13.24
C VAL A 67 0.78 35.24 -13.98
N ASP A 68 -0.55 35.11 -14.00
CA ASP A 68 -1.44 36.07 -14.68
C ASP A 68 -1.40 37.48 -14.03
N SER A 69 -1.21 37.53 -12.71
CA SER A 69 -1.02 38.79 -11.97
C SER A 69 0.41 39.35 -12.02
N GLY A 70 1.34 38.67 -12.71
CA GLY A 70 2.75 39.09 -12.82
C GLY A 70 3.58 38.91 -11.55
N GLN A 71 3.07 38.21 -10.54
CA GLN A 71 3.81 37.86 -9.32
C GLN A 71 4.79 36.69 -9.53
N SER A 72 4.64 35.95 -10.63
CA SER A 72 5.52 34.83 -10.98
C SER A 72 5.78 34.80 -12.49
N GLU A 73 7.02 34.57 -12.87
CA GLU A 73 7.42 34.38 -14.29
C GLU A 73 7.39 32.89 -14.69
N ASP A 74 7.07 31.98 -13.76
CA ASP A 74 7.08 30.53 -13.97
C ASP A 74 5.76 30.01 -14.57
N LEU A 75 5.47 30.46 -15.79
CA LEU A 75 4.31 29.98 -16.57
C LEU A 75 4.42 28.47 -16.87
N VAL A 76 5.65 27.98 -17.14
CA VAL A 76 5.89 26.59 -17.50
C VAL A 76 5.61 25.68 -16.31
N GLY A 77 6.08 26.04 -15.11
CA GLY A 77 5.77 25.32 -13.87
C GLY A 77 4.27 25.29 -13.61
N ALA A 78 3.57 26.41 -13.74
CA ALA A 78 2.12 26.47 -13.57
C ALA A 78 1.36 25.56 -14.57
N MET A 79 1.79 25.52 -15.84
CA MET A 79 1.21 24.64 -16.86
C MET A 79 1.46 23.15 -16.56
N ILE A 80 2.66 22.79 -16.11
CA ILE A 80 2.99 21.40 -15.74
C ILE A 80 2.16 20.96 -14.53
N GLN A 81 1.99 21.83 -13.53
CA GLN A 81 1.15 21.54 -12.36
C GLN A 81 -0.32 21.31 -12.77
N SER A 82 -0.84 22.14 -13.69
CA SER A 82 -2.19 21.97 -14.24
C SER A 82 -2.37 20.64 -14.98
N GLN A 83 -1.38 20.25 -15.79
CA GLN A 83 -1.40 18.95 -16.48
C GLN A 83 -1.30 17.78 -15.51
N LYS A 84 -0.45 17.88 -14.47
CA LYS A 84 -0.36 16.86 -13.42
C LYS A 84 -1.70 16.72 -12.69
N ALA A 85 -2.34 17.82 -12.29
CA ALA A 85 -3.63 17.79 -11.62
C ALA A 85 -4.71 17.12 -12.49
N SER A 86 -4.73 17.43 -13.80
CA SER A 86 -5.67 16.85 -14.77
C SER A 86 -5.49 15.34 -14.96
N VAL A 87 -4.24 14.87 -15.07
CA VAL A 87 -3.94 13.44 -15.19
C VAL A 87 -4.27 12.70 -13.89
N SER A 88 -3.94 13.27 -12.74
CA SER A 88 -4.21 12.68 -11.42
C SER A 88 -5.71 12.56 -11.15
N PHE A 89 -6.50 13.58 -11.52
CA PHE A 89 -7.95 13.55 -11.44
C PHE A 89 -8.56 12.44 -12.34
N SER A 90 -8.06 12.33 -13.57
CA SER A 90 -8.51 11.28 -14.51
C SER A 90 -8.23 9.87 -13.97
N ALA A 91 -7.06 9.66 -13.35
CA ALA A 91 -6.72 8.40 -12.69
C ALA A 91 -7.66 8.10 -11.51
N LEU A 92 -7.99 9.09 -10.68
CA LEU A 92 -8.94 8.92 -9.58
C LEU A 92 -10.33 8.51 -10.06
N LEU A 93 -10.83 9.09 -11.16
CA LEU A 93 -12.12 8.70 -11.73
C LEU A 93 -12.12 7.23 -12.17
N GLN A 94 -11.03 6.75 -12.74
CA GLN A 94 -10.90 5.34 -13.11
C GLN A 94 -10.91 4.42 -11.88
N VAL A 95 -10.20 4.81 -10.81
CA VAL A 95 -10.22 4.06 -9.55
C VAL A 95 -11.62 4.07 -8.95
N ARG A 96 -12.29 5.22 -8.89
CA ARG A 96 -13.67 5.35 -8.41
C ARG A 96 -14.61 4.41 -9.16
N ASN A 97 -14.57 4.41 -10.50
CA ASN A 97 -15.42 3.56 -11.31
C ASN A 97 -15.14 2.06 -11.09
N LYS A 98 -13.86 1.68 -10.92
CA LYS A 98 -13.48 0.30 -10.58
C LYS A 98 -13.97 -0.11 -9.19
N LEU A 99 -13.92 0.80 -8.20
CA LEU A 99 -14.40 0.53 -6.84
C LEU A 99 -15.91 0.34 -6.80
N THR A 100 -16.66 1.18 -7.52
CA THR A 100 -18.12 1.02 -7.64
C THR A 100 -18.47 -0.30 -8.33
N GLY A 101 -17.79 -0.64 -9.43
CA GLY A 101 -18.00 -1.92 -10.12
C GLY A 101 -17.70 -3.13 -9.24
N ALA A 102 -16.56 -3.13 -8.54
CA ALA A 102 -16.21 -4.22 -7.63
C ALA A 102 -17.19 -4.36 -6.45
N PHE A 103 -17.75 -3.25 -5.96
CA PHE A 103 -18.79 -3.28 -4.95
C PHE A 103 -20.10 -3.89 -5.49
N ASP A 104 -20.52 -3.47 -6.68
CA ASP A 104 -21.71 -4.02 -7.36
C ASP A 104 -21.54 -5.52 -7.66
N ASP A 105 -20.34 -5.97 -8.04
CA ASP A 105 -20.01 -7.37 -8.30
C ASP A 105 -20.13 -8.24 -7.02
N ILE A 106 -19.68 -7.74 -5.87
CA ILE A 106 -19.83 -8.43 -4.58
C ILE A 106 -21.32 -8.59 -4.22
N ILE A 107 -22.13 -7.56 -4.44
CA ILE A 107 -23.58 -7.60 -4.15
C ILE A 107 -24.32 -8.55 -5.08
N ARG A 108 -23.89 -8.63 -6.35
CA ARG A 108 -24.53 -9.49 -7.36
C ARG A 108 -24.06 -10.93 -7.33
N MET A 109 -23.06 -11.28 -6.53
CA MET A 109 -22.64 -12.66 -6.38
C MET A 109 -23.75 -13.45 -5.65
N PRO A 110 -24.43 -14.41 -6.31
CA PRO A 110 -25.34 -15.29 -5.60
C PRO A 110 -24.50 -16.23 -4.73
N LEU A 111 -24.91 -16.38 -3.47
CA LEU A 111 -24.38 -17.40 -2.55
C LEU A 111 -24.72 -18.81 -3.05
#